data_AF-A0A7Y4SZ70-F1
#
_entry.id   AF-A0A7Y4SZ70-F1
#
_cell.length_a   1.000
_cell.length_b   1.000
_cell.length_c   1.000
_cell.angle_alpha   90.00
_cell.angle_beta   90.00
_cell.angle_gamma   90.00
#
_symmetry.space_group_name_H-M   'P 1'
#
loop_
_entity.id
_entity.type
_entity.pdbx_description
1 polymer ?
#
loop_
_entity_poly.entity_id
_entity_poly.type
_entity_poly.pdbx_seq_one_letter_code
_entity_poly.pdbx_strand_id
1 'polypeptide(L)'
;MLRLPAVLVVAALAGCAAPAAPGHTRPEDGALEAALVKAGSNRGEIERYLVETEVSGDPEMATAARFLVANMPGKGYVVFVWKDAAGAEVDFDALRYKSYAEAQAAFDALEKEHGAIAYVRGKFVADLETLDADFLRAHTARSLANWRAVPESERPSFEVFLDFVLPYRGSEEPVENWVEPLSARLREKRTRLGPSATQAELRAAMNEDLSRRARFDELYYLHPTDQGFCELERAGMGRCEDLSNLQTYYARTLGRATACDYTPAWGHRDNNHAWTVDLDAMGRGSDSSNAHAAKVYRKTFRIQPGSLREVLPAGREPANRWLANPAYLDVTDQYAPTTEVSVELERTAVGAETVAYLCVFNGGEWVPIHWARVEGGRAVFTKMGRNLCYLPAVHDGTTLLPAAPPVVVARDGAVFPLSGHGAATSSFATTTEQVDADSGLTRLESGTTYLLQRWDGRWTLVEEFVAGLETLSFESLPSEALYWLVAKESRRLERIFTLDDGHQRFW
;
A
#
# COMPACT_ATOMS: atom_id res chain seq x y z
N MET A 1 -49.16 43.42 64.44
CA MET A 1 -49.66 42.22 65.17
C MET A 1 -50.55 41.48 64.17
N LEU A 2 -50.28 40.27 63.70
CA LEU A 2 -49.54 39.15 64.27
C LEU A 2 -48.82 38.36 63.15
N ARG A 3 -47.69 37.75 63.52
CA ARG A 3 -46.98 36.71 62.78
C ARG A 3 -47.76 35.38 62.85
N LEU A 4 -47.73 34.65 61.74
CA LEU A 4 -47.60 33.19 61.51
C LEU A 4 -47.94 32.16 62.62
N PRO A 5 -48.31 30.94 62.20
CA PRO A 5 -47.32 29.86 62.27
C PRO A 5 -47.18 29.03 60.98
N ALA A 6 -46.00 28.44 60.85
CA ALA A 6 -45.55 27.59 59.77
C ALA A 6 -45.98 26.12 59.95
N VAL A 7 -46.18 25.41 58.85
CA VAL A 7 -46.01 23.95 58.76
C VAL A 7 -45.29 23.61 57.45
N LEU A 8 -44.29 22.74 57.58
CA LEU A 8 -43.37 22.18 56.59
C LEU A 8 -44.10 21.42 55.47
N VAL A 9 -43.66 21.59 54.21
CA VAL A 9 -44.03 20.72 53.07
C VAL A 9 -42.79 19.97 52.61
N VAL A 10 -42.87 18.63 52.60
CA VAL A 10 -41.90 17.71 52.01
C VAL A 10 -42.13 17.70 50.49
N ALA A 11 -41.12 18.08 49.70
CA ALA A 11 -41.16 18.01 48.25
C ALA A 11 -40.36 16.79 47.76
N ALA A 12 -41.05 15.90 47.04
CA ALA A 12 -40.46 14.80 46.30
C ALA A 12 -39.78 15.32 45.02
N LEU A 13 -38.51 14.99 44.82
CA LEU A 13 -37.75 15.30 43.60
C LEU A 13 -38.07 14.24 42.53
N ALA A 14 -38.84 14.63 41.52
CA ALA A 14 -38.98 13.89 40.28
C ALA A 14 -37.78 14.21 39.37
N GLY A 15 -36.99 13.19 39.03
CA GLY A 15 -35.91 13.28 38.06
C GLY A 15 -36.46 13.40 36.64
N CYS A 16 -36.10 14.48 35.95
CA CYS A 16 -36.39 14.67 34.53
C CYS A 16 -35.50 13.75 33.69
N ALA A 17 -36.10 12.76 33.03
CA ALA A 17 -35.47 12.05 31.91
C ALA A 17 -35.57 12.93 30.65
N ALA A 18 -34.44 13.21 30.00
CA ALA A 18 -34.39 13.88 28.70
C ALA A 18 -34.90 12.93 27.59
N PRO A 19 -35.55 13.45 26.52
CA PRO A 19 -36.05 12.61 25.44
C PRO A 19 -34.89 12.11 24.56
N ALA A 20 -34.94 10.83 24.19
CA ALA A 20 -34.01 10.22 23.25
C ALA A 20 -34.10 10.90 21.87
N ALA A 21 -32.95 11.33 21.34
CA ALA A 21 -32.83 11.85 19.99
C ALA A 21 -33.09 10.73 18.94
N PRO A 22 -33.54 11.06 17.72
CA PRO A 22 -33.75 10.07 16.66
C PRO A 22 -32.42 9.37 16.34
N GLY A 23 -32.48 8.05 16.18
CA GLY A 23 -31.31 7.19 15.95
C GLY A 23 -30.56 7.55 14.67
N HIS A 24 -29.51 8.36 14.82
CA HIS A 24 -28.37 8.33 13.93
C HIS A 24 -27.47 7.19 14.41
N THR A 25 -27.58 6.02 13.78
CA THR A 25 -26.54 4.99 13.87
C THR A 25 -25.21 5.65 13.50
N ARG A 26 -24.19 5.52 14.34
CA ARG A 26 -22.86 6.01 13.98
C ARG A 26 -22.44 5.28 12.69
N PRO A 27 -21.69 5.90 11.75
CA PRO A 27 -21.21 5.22 10.55
C PRO A 27 -20.50 3.88 10.85
N GLU A 28 -19.84 3.82 12.02
CA GLU A 28 -19.22 2.62 12.59
C GLU A 28 -20.21 1.48 12.88
N ASP A 29 -21.45 1.78 13.24
CA ASP A 29 -22.47 0.78 13.58
C ASP A 29 -22.90 0.01 12.32
N GLY A 30 -22.96 0.68 11.17
CA GLY A 30 -23.26 0.05 9.88
C GLY A 30 -22.13 -0.86 9.40
N ALA A 31 -20.87 -0.42 9.54
CA ALA A 31 -19.70 -1.24 9.22
C ALA A 31 -19.59 -2.46 10.14
N LEU A 32 -19.90 -2.28 11.44
CA LEU A 32 -19.90 -3.36 12.42
C LEU A 32 -20.96 -4.43 12.10
N GLU A 33 -22.20 -4.04 11.82
CA GLU A 33 -23.24 -5.03 11.45
C GLU A 33 -22.89 -5.73 10.13
N ALA A 34 -22.34 -5.01 9.15
CA ALA A 34 -21.88 -5.62 7.90
C ALA A 34 -20.78 -6.67 8.14
N ALA A 35 -19.89 -6.44 9.11
CA ALA A 35 -18.88 -7.41 9.53
C ALA A 35 -19.51 -8.62 10.25
N LEU A 36 -20.47 -8.41 11.14
CA LEU A 36 -21.19 -9.50 11.82
C LEU A 36 -21.97 -10.39 10.85
N VAL A 37 -22.56 -9.82 9.80
CA VAL A 37 -23.18 -10.59 8.72
C VAL A 37 -22.13 -11.44 7.98
N LYS A 38 -20.96 -10.87 7.68
CA LYS A 38 -19.86 -11.59 7.02
C LYS A 38 -19.22 -12.68 7.88
N ALA A 39 -19.34 -12.62 9.21
CA ALA A 39 -18.85 -13.67 10.10
C ALA A 39 -19.59 -15.00 9.94
N GLY A 40 -20.81 -14.99 9.37
CA GLY A 40 -21.56 -16.21 9.06
C GLY A 40 -21.77 -17.08 10.31
N SER A 41 -21.35 -18.35 10.24
CA SER A 41 -21.45 -19.27 11.37
C SER A 41 -20.62 -18.87 12.59
N ASN A 42 -19.60 -18.03 12.40
CA ASN A 42 -18.72 -17.55 13.47
C ASN A 42 -19.26 -16.28 14.18
N ARG A 43 -20.41 -15.76 13.76
CA ARG A 43 -21.02 -14.54 14.34
C ARG A 43 -21.08 -14.56 15.87
N GLY A 44 -21.40 -15.70 16.48
CA GLY A 44 -21.50 -15.84 17.94
C GLY A 44 -20.17 -15.61 18.68
N GLU A 45 -19.04 -15.99 18.09
CA GLU A 45 -17.71 -15.70 18.65
C GLU A 45 -17.39 -14.20 18.58
N ILE A 46 -17.70 -13.58 17.45
CA ILE A 46 -17.48 -12.14 17.27
C ILE A 46 -18.37 -11.31 18.19
N GLU A 47 -19.64 -11.69 18.37
CA GLU A 47 -20.55 -11.05 19.33
C GLU A 47 -20.09 -11.27 20.77
N ARG A 48 -19.62 -12.47 21.12
CA ARG A 48 -19.05 -12.75 22.44
C ARG A 48 -17.87 -11.83 22.75
N TYR A 49 -16.94 -11.67 21.81
CA TYR A 49 -15.80 -10.76 21.93
C TYR A 49 -16.25 -9.31 22.22
N LEU A 50 -17.19 -8.79 21.43
CA LEU A 50 -17.72 -7.43 21.61
C LEU A 50 -18.38 -7.27 23.00
N VAL A 51 -19.24 -8.21 23.39
CA VAL A 51 -19.93 -8.16 24.70
C VAL A 51 -18.95 -8.23 25.87
N GLU A 52 -17.98 -9.15 25.82
CA GLU A 52 -17.00 -9.30 26.91
C GLU A 52 -16.12 -8.06 27.07
N THR A 53 -15.74 -7.41 25.95
CA THR A 53 -14.97 -6.16 26.00
C THR A 53 -15.80 -5.00 26.54
N GLU A 54 -17.09 -4.90 26.21
CA GLU A 54 -18.00 -3.88 26.75
C GLU A 54 -18.22 -4.07 28.26
N VAL A 55 -18.47 -5.31 28.69
CA VAL A 55 -18.71 -5.66 30.11
C VAL A 55 -17.47 -5.46 30.98
N SER A 56 -16.27 -5.43 30.39
CA SER A 56 -15.02 -5.14 31.12
C SER A 56 -15.01 -3.74 31.79
N GLY A 57 -15.82 -2.81 31.28
CA GLY A 57 -15.89 -1.43 31.75
C GLY A 57 -14.72 -0.54 31.30
N ASP A 58 -13.84 -1.06 30.44
CA ASP A 58 -12.71 -0.32 29.85
C ASP A 58 -13.11 0.29 28.49
N PRO A 59 -13.30 1.63 28.38
CA PRO A 59 -13.79 2.25 27.15
C PRO A 59 -12.83 2.10 25.96
N GLU A 60 -11.52 2.05 26.21
CA GLU A 60 -10.53 1.85 25.14
C GLU A 60 -10.57 0.41 24.64
N MET A 61 -10.81 -0.56 25.53
CA MET A 61 -10.99 -1.97 25.15
C MET A 61 -12.23 -2.19 24.30
N ALA A 62 -13.37 -1.63 24.70
CA ALA A 62 -14.61 -1.70 23.93
C ALA A 62 -14.46 -1.02 22.56
N THR A 63 -13.83 0.15 22.51
CA THR A 63 -13.61 0.88 21.24
C THR A 63 -12.65 0.13 20.32
N ALA A 64 -11.57 -0.43 20.85
CA ALA A 64 -10.62 -1.25 20.10
C ALA A 64 -11.28 -2.50 19.50
N ALA A 65 -12.18 -3.14 20.26
CA ALA A 65 -12.91 -4.31 19.77
C ALA A 65 -13.85 -3.99 18.61
N ARG A 66 -14.64 -2.92 18.76
CA ARG A 66 -15.52 -2.44 17.68
C ARG A 66 -14.71 -2.05 16.44
N PHE A 67 -13.57 -1.37 16.62
CA PHE A 67 -12.67 -1.01 15.54
C PHE A 67 -12.14 -2.24 14.80
N LEU A 68 -11.64 -3.26 15.51
CA LEU A 68 -11.14 -4.47 14.86
C LEU A 68 -12.24 -5.12 14.03
N VAL A 69 -13.39 -5.45 14.64
CA VAL A 69 -14.47 -6.16 13.94
C VAL A 69 -14.97 -5.39 12.72
N ALA A 70 -15.21 -4.08 12.83
CA ALA A 70 -15.66 -3.25 11.71
C ALA A 70 -14.66 -3.23 10.54
N ASN A 71 -13.38 -3.49 10.80
CA ASN A 71 -12.30 -3.46 9.81
C ASN A 71 -11.78 -4.84 9.42
N MET A 72 -12.26 -5.94 9.99
CA MET A 72 -11.92 -7.31 9.56
C MET A 72 -12.44 -7.73 8.18
N PRO A 73 -13.51 -7.16 7.58
CA PRO A 73 -13.95 -7.55 6.25
C PRO A 73 -12.83 -7.54 5.20
N GLY A 74 -12.66 -8.65 4.48
CA GLY A 74 -11.64 -8.80 3.44
C GLY A 74 -10.23 -9.11 3.95
N LYS A 75 -10.04 -9.25 5.28
CA LYS A 75 -8.77 -9.68 5.87
C LYS A 75 -8.78 -11.17 6.14
N GLY A 76 -7.63 -11.81 5.94
CA GLY A 76 -7.52 -13.25 6.03
C GLY A 76 -6.16 -13.77 5.63
N TYR A 77 -5.95 -15.04 5.90
CA TYR A 77 -4.78 -15.80 5.47
C TYR A 77 -5.00 -16.32 4.04
N VAL A 78 -3.95 -16.23 3.22
CA VAL A 78 -3.95 -16.76 1.85
C VAL A 78 -2.98 -17.90 1.74
N VAL A 79 -3.50 -19.06 1.37
CA VAL A 79 -2.70 -20.19 0.92
C VAL A 79 -2.53 -20.07 -0.59
N PHE A 80 -1.31 -19.86 -1.06
CA PHE A 80 -1.02 -20.00 -2.48
C PHE A 80 -0.58 -21.42 -2.80
N VAL A 81 -0.83 -21.79 -4.05
CA VAL A 81 -0.50 -23.10 -4.60
C VAL A 81 0.13 -22.90 -5.97
N TRP A 82 0.96 -23.86 -6.35
CA TRP A 82 1.51 -23.96 -7.69
C TRP A 82 0.52 -24.72 -8.56
N LYS A 83 0.15 -24.18 -9.73
CA LYS A 83 -0.73 -24.88 -10.68
C LYS A 83 -0.11 -24.94 -12.05
N ASP A 84 -0.21 -26.10 -12.70
CA ASP A 84 0.16 -26.24 -14.10
C ASP A 84 -0.84 -25.54 -15.04
N ALA A 85 -0.54 -25.55 -16.34
CA ALA A 85 -1.41 -24.96 -17.36
C ALA A 85 -2.81 -25.63 -17.45
N ALA A 86 -2.98 -26.85 -16.93
CA ALA A 86 -4.25 -27.55 -16.84
C ALA A 86 -5.02 -27.22 -15.56
N GLY A 87 -4.41 -26.47 -14.63
CA GLY A 87 -4.98 -26.09 -13.34
C GLY A 87 -4.84 -27.16 -12.25
N ALA A 88 -4.03 -28.20 -12.47
CA ALA A 88 -3.69 -29.20 -11.46
C ALA A 88 -2.63 -28.64 -10.51
N GLU A 89 -2.76 -28.94 -9.21
CA GLU A 89 -1.78 -28.51 -8.22
C GLU A 89 -0.47 -29.30 -8.35
N VAL A 90 0.65 -28.59 -8.30
CA VAL A 90 2.01 -29.14 -8.35
C VAL A 90 2.60 -29.09 -6.94
N ASP A 91 3.00 -30.24 -6.39
CA ASP A 91 3.68 -30.30 -5.09
C ASP A 91 5.10 -29.77 -5.23
N PHE A 92 5.32 -28.56 -4.71
CA PHE A 92 6.64 -27.97 -4.62
C PHE A 92 6.79 -27.21 -3.31
N ASP A 93 7.85 -27.53 -2.58
CA ASP A 93 8.21 -26.92 -1.32
C ASP A 93 9.71 -26.60 -1.35
N ALA A 94 10.00 -25.30 -1.43
CA ALA A 94 11.36 -24.79 -1.50
C ALA A 94 12.22 -25.20 -0.28
N LEU A 95 11.59 -25.40 0.89
CA LEU A 95 12.31 -25.72 2.12
C LEU A 95 12.85 -27.17 2.15
N ARG A 96 12.51 -27.99 1.15
CA ARG A 96 13.11 -29.32 0.93
C ARG A 96 14.53 -29.24 0.35
N TYR A 97 14.97 -28.07 -0.11
CA TYR A 97 16.26 -27.84 -0.77
C TYR A 97 17.18 -27.00 0.10
N LYS A 98 18.50 -27.10 -0.12
CA LYS A 98 19.50 -26.42 0.74
C LYS A 98 19.73 -24.95 0.38
N SER A 99 19.37 -24.56 -0.84
CA SER A 99 19.63 -23.23 -1.37
C SER A 99 18.58 -22.87 -2.42
N TYR A 100 18.43 -21.57 -2.68
CA TYR A 100 17.57 -21.06 -3.74
C TYR A 100 17.93 -21.67 -5.10
N ALA A 101 19.23 -21.78 -5.42
CA ALA A 101 19.67 -22.36 -6.68
C ALA A 101 19.23 -23.83 -6.85
N GLU A 102 19.30 -24.64 -5.78
CA GLU A 102 18.80 -26.02 -5.81
C GLU A 102 17.28 -26.08 -5.96
N ALA A 103 16.55 -25.23 -5.23
CA ALA A 103 15.09 -25.14 -5.30
C ALA A 103 14.62 -24.68 -6.69
N GLN A 104 15.27 -23.66 -7.25
CA GLN A 104 14.99 -23.14 -8.60
C GLN A 104 15.27 -24.20 -9.66
N ALA A 105 16.40 -24.92 -9.58
CA ALA A 105 16.69 -25.99 -10.54
C ALA A 105 15.65 -27.12 -10.50
N ALA A 106 15.12 -27.44 -9.31
CA ALA A 106 14.04 -28.39 -9.18
C ALA A 106 12.70 -27.84 -9.70
N PHE A 107 12.41 -26.56 -9.47
CA PHE A 107 11.23 -25.90 -10.02
C PHE A 107 11.28 -25.85 -11.55
N ASP A 108 12.42 -25.49 -12.14
CA ASP A 108 12.63 -25.48 -13.60
C ASP A 108 12.46 -26.89 -14.20
N ALA A 109 12.81 -27.94 -13.45
CA ALA A 109 12.58 -29.31 -13.88
C ALA A 109 11.08 -29.65 -13.89
N LEU A 110 10.32 -29.19 -12.89
CA LEU A 110 8.87 -29.30 -12.87
C LEU A 110 8.23 -28.54 -14.04
N GLU A 111 8.70 -27.32 -14.36
CA GLU A 111 8.17 -26.57 -15.50
C GLU A 111 8.46 -27.27 -16.85
N LYS A 112 9.59 -27.97 -16.98
CA LYS A 112 9.87 -28.79 -18.17
C LYS A 112 8.93 -29.99 -18.29
N GLU A 113 8.47 -30.55 -17.17
CA GLU A 113 7.56 -31.69 -17.13
C GLU A 113 6.10 -31.27 -17.33
N HIS A 114 5.67 -30.21 -16.65
CA HIS A 114 4.27 -29.79 -16.53
C HIS A 114 3.90 -28.60 -17.43
N GLY A 115 4.89 -27.97 -18.09
CA GLY A 115 4.71 -26.68 -18.77
C GLY A 115 4.77 -25.52 -17.77
N ALA A 116 4.29 -24.34 -18.17
CA ALA A 116 4.30 -23.16 -17.31
C ALA A 116 3.54 -23.41 -16.00
N ILE A 117 4.20 -23.18 -14.86
CA ILE A 117 3.61 -23.33 -13.53
C ILE A 117 3.29 -21.94 -12.98
N ALA A 118 2.01 -21.70 -12.69
CA ALA A 118 1.54 -20.45 -12.14
C ALA A 118 1.46 -20.49 -10.61
N TYR A 119 1.97 -19.45 -9.98
CA TYR A 119 1.72 -19.16 -8.56
C TYR A 119 0.34 -18.50 -8.42
N VAL A 120 -0.62 -19.17 -7.77
CA VAL A 120 -2.00 -18.67 -7.68
C VAL A 120 -2.56 -18.74 -6.26
N ARG A 121 -3.51 -17.86 -5.94
CA ARG A 121 -4.27 -17.90 -4.68
C ARG A 121 -5.14 -19.16 -4.68
N GLY A 122 -4.81 -20.12 -3.80
CA GLY A 122 -5.54 -21.37 -3.65
C GLY A 122 -6.74 -21.22 -2.72
N LYS A 123 -6.47 -20.91 -1.44
CA LYS A 123 -7.51 -20.77 -0.40
C LYS A 123 -7.38 -19.44 0.31
N PHE A 124 -8.53 -18.78 0.55
CA PHE A 124 -8.62 -17.63 1.44
C PHE A 124 -9.35 -18.05 2.72
N VAL A 125 -8.74 -17.78 3.87
CA VAL A 125 -9.31 -18.03 5.19
C VAL A 125 -9.65 -16.68 5.81
N ALA A 126 -10.93 -16.31 5.77
CA ALA A 126 -11.38 -15.00 6.24
C ALA A 126 -11.34 -14.89 7.77
N ASP A 127 -10.74 -13.82 8.30
CA ASP A 127 -10.56 -13.65 9.74
C ASP A 127 -11.91 -13.64 10.50
N LEU A 128 -12.95 -13.01 9.94
CA LEU A 128 -14.30 -12.98 10.53
C LEU A 128 -14.94 -14.36 10.66
N GLU A 129 -14.58 -15.30 9.79
CA GLU A 129 -15.16 -16.65 9.76
C GLU A 129 -14.42 -17.63 10.67
N THR A 130 -13.22 -17.28 11.15
CA THR A 130 -12.35 -18.24 11.86
C THR A 130 -11.76 -17.77 13.18
N LEU A 131 -11.61 -16.46 13.42
CA LEU A 131 -11.04 -16.01 14.70
C LEU A 131 -12.06 -16.10 15.83
N ASP A 132 -11.62 -16.64 16.96
CA ASP A 132 -12.44 -16.80 18.17
C ASP A 132 -12.31 -15.60 19.12
N ALA A 133 -13.26 -15.51 20.05
CA ALA A 133 -13.32 -14.40 20.99
C ALA A 133 -12.16 -14.37 21.97
N ASP A 134 -11.64 -15.53 22.39
CA ASP A 134 -10.57 -15.61 23.39
C ASP A 134 -9.26 -15.07 22.82
N PHE A 135 -8.94 -15.43 21.56
CA PHE A 135 -7.83 -14.85 20.82
C PHE A 135 -7.96 -13.34 20.70
N LEU A 136 -9.09 -12.84 20.17
CA LEU A 136 -9.29 -11.41 19.96
C LEU A 136 -9.23 -10.61 21.27
N ARG A 137 -9.84 -11.12 22.34
CA ARG A 137 -9.81 -10.50 23.68
C ARG A 137 -8.41 -10.46 24.24
N ALA A 138 -7.69 -11.58 24.21
CA ALA A 138 -6.32 -11.67 24.72
C ALA A 138 -5.36 -10.76 23.94
N HIS A 139 -5.49 -10.73 22.61
CA HIS A 139 -4.70 -9.89 21.73
C HIS A 139 -4.91 -8.40 22.03
N THR A 140 -6.18 -7.98 22.13
CA THR A 140 -6.58 -6.59 22.39
C THR A 140 -6.08 -6.12 23.75
N ALA A 141 -6.32 -6.91 24.80
CA ALA A 141 -5.92 -6.57 26.16
C ALA A 141 -4.40 -6.44 26.29
N ARG A 142 -3.63 -7.35 25.69
CA ARG A 142 -2.15 -7.30 25.73
C ARG A 142 -1.60 -6.13 24.92
N SER A 143 -2.17 -5.86 23.75
CA SER A 143 -1.78 -4.72 22.91
C SER A 143 -2.03 -3.39 23.64
N LEU A 144 -3.20 -3.24 24.27
CA LEU A 144 -3.52 -2.08 25.12
C LEU A 144 -2.58 -1.97 26.31
N ALA A 145 -2.28 -3.07 27.00
CA ALA A 145 -1.35 -3.05 28.13
C ALA A 145 0.05 -2.58 27.72
N ASN A 146 0.56 -3.05 26.58
CA ASN A 146 1.84 -2.61 26.04
C ASN A 146 1.83 -1.13 25.67
N TRP A 147 0.80 -0.67 24.96
CA TRP A 147 0.63 0.74 24.58
C TRP A 147 0.50 1.67 25.80
N ARG A 148 -0.30 1.29 26.81
CA ARG A 148 -0.44 2.01 28.08
C ARG A 148 0.84 2.02 28.92
N ALA A 149 1.76 1.10 28.68
CA ALA A 149 3.05 1.05 29.36
C ALA A 149 4.12 1.96 28.71
N VAL A 150 3.83 2.60 27.57
CA VAL A 150 4.67 3.63 26.94
C VAL A 150 4.48 4.96 27.68
N PRO A 151 5.55 5.72 28.01
CA PRO A 151 5.43 7.05 28.59
C PRO A 151 4.51 7.96 27.76
N GLU A 152 3.67 8.75 28.41
CA GLU A 152 2.68 9.61 27.74
C GLU A 152 3.30 10.54 26.69
N SER A 153 4.51 11.06 26.94
CA SER A 153 5.25 11.93 26.01
C SER A 153 5.70 11.24 24.71
N GLU A 154 5.75 9.92 24.69
CA GLU A 154 6.19 9.10 23.55
C GLU A 154 5.06 8.20 23.02
N ARG A 155 3.91 8.19 23.70
CA ARG A 155 2.80 7.29 23.40
C ARG A 155 2.04 7.79 22.17
N PRO A 156 1.83 6.94 21.15
CA PRO A 156 0.93 7.29 20.05
C PRO A 156 -0.48 7.60 20.55
N SER A 157 -1.22 8.48 19.88
CA SER A 157 -2.63 8.70 20.21
C SER A 157 -3.44 7.40 20.08
N PHE A 158 -4.60 7.35 20.73
CA PHE A 158 -5.45 6.16 20.69
C PHE A 158 -5.87 5.78 19.25
N GLU A 159 -6.15 6.75 18.38
CA GLU A 159 -6.44 6.48 16.96
C GLU A 159 -5.25 5.83 16.24
N VAL A 160 -4.03 6.32 16.48
CA VAL A 160 -2.81 5.72 15.90
C VAL A 160 -2.57 4.32 16.46
N PHE A 161 -2.91 4.09 17.73
CA PHE A 161 -2.91 2.76 18.32
C PHE A 161 -3.85 1.81 17.55
N LEU A 162 -5.09 2.21 17.29
CA LEU A 162 -6.06 1.40 16.56
C LEU A 162 -5.52 1.01 15.17
N ASP A 163 -5.00 1.97 14.42
CA ASP A 163 -4.58 1.76 13.03
C ASP A 163 -3.24 1.01 12.87
N PHE A 164 -2.28 1.24 13.77
CA PHE A 164 -0.87 0.85 13.53
C PHE A 164 -0.25 -0.02 14.64
N VAL A 165 -0.85 -0.09 15.83
CA VAL A 165 -0.33 -0.87 16.97
C VAL A 165 -1.19 -2.09 17.28
N LEU A 166 -2.51 -1.92 17.34
CA LEU A 166 -3.49 -2.96 17.64
C LEU A 166 -3.57 -4.10 16.61
N PRO A 167 -3.38 -3.89 15.29
CA PRO A 167 -3.62 -4.95 14.31
C PRO A 167 -2.81 -6.23 14.59
N TYR A 168 -3.48 -7.39 14.52
CA TYR A 168 -2.87 -8.70 14.81
C TYR A 168 -2.11 -9.29 13.61
N ARG A 169 -2.17 -8.67 12.43
CA ARG A 169 -1.46 -9.09 11.21
C ARG A 169 -0.81 -7.91 10.48
N GLY A 170 0.16 -8.19 9.61
CA GLY A 170 0.84 -7.23 8.76
C GLY A 170 0.49 -7.36 7.27
N SER A 171 0.29 -8.59 6.78
CA SER A 171 -0.03 -8.91 5.38
C SER A 171 -1.15 -9.97 5.31
N GLU A 172 -0.95 -11.05 4.55
CA GLU A 172 -1.87 -12.17 4.34
C GLU A 172 -1.36 -13.47 5.01
N GLU A 173 -0.55 -13.36 6.06
CA GLU A 173 0.02 -14.46 6.85
C GLU A 173 -1.02 -15.16 7.75
N PRO A 174 -0.77 -16.39 8.24
CA PRO A 174 -1.61 -17.01 9.26
C PRO A 174 -1.67 -16.16 10.54
N VAL A 175 -2.87 -16.01 11.11
CA VAL A 175 -3.03 -15.29 12.38
C VAL A 175 -2.53 -16.17 13.53
N GLU A 176 -1.53 -15.69 14.26
CA GLU A 176 -0.95 -16.37 15.41
C GLU A 176 -0.70 -15.42 16.57
N ASN A 177 -0.64 -15.96 17.78
CA ASN A 177 -0.38 -15.19 19.00
C ASN A 177 1.11 -14.82 19.12
N TRP A 178 1.50 -13.75 18.46
CA TRP A 178 2.83 -13.14 18.60
C TRP A 178 2.92 -12.20 19.81
N VAL A 179 1.81 -11.56 20.20
CA VAL A 179 1.83 -10.51 21.22
C VAL A 179 2.19 -11.06 22.60
N GLU A 180 1.75 -12.26 22.96
CA GLU A 180 2.11 -12.90 24.22
C GLU A 180 3.60 -13.16 24.40
N PRO A 181 4.26 -13.96 23.53
CA PRO A 181 5.69 -14.26 23.68
C PRO A 181 6.54 -13.00 23.57
N LEU A 182 6.21 -12.06 22.68
CA LEU A 182 6.95 -10.81 22.57
C LEU A 182 6.77 -9.91 23.80
N SER A 183 5.56 -9.84 24.38
CA SER A 183 5.34 -9.11 25.64
C SER A 183 6.11 -9.72 26.81
N ALA A 184 6.26 -11.05 26.85
CA ALA A 184 7.11 -11.71 27.83
C ALA A 184 8.58 -11.31 27.67
N ARG A 185 9.10 -11.30 26.43
CA ARG A 185 10.47 -10.81 26.13
C ARG A 185 10.65 -9.36 26.52
N LEU A 186 9.72 -8.49 26.17
CA LEU A 186 9.79 -7.07 26.54
C LEU A 186 9.84 -6.89 28.06
N ARG A 187 9.02 -7.63 28.81
CA ARG A 187 9.06 -7.62 30.28
C ARG A 187 10.43 -8.09 30.81
N GLU A 188 10.98 -9.17 30.26
CA GLU A 188 12.32 -9.65 30.64
C GLU A 188 13.41 -8.59 30.39
N LYS A 189 13.39 -7.94 29.20
CA LYS A 189 14.33 -6.85 28.88
C LYS A 189 14.17 -5.68 29.83
N ARG A 190 12.93 -5.28 30.16
CA ARG A 190 12.64 -4.22 31.14
C ARG A 190 13.15 -4.58 32.53
N THR A 191 12.95 -5.81 32.99
CA THR A 191 13.50 -6.27 34.28
C THR A 191 15.03 -6.22 34.29
N ARG A 192 15.69 -6.59 33.18
CA ARG A 192 17.15 -6.59 33.07
C ARG A 192 17.74 -5.18 33.03
N LEU A 193 17.12 -4.26 32.29
CA LEU A 193 17.56 -2.86 32.16
C LEU A 193 17.19 -2.02 33.38
N GLY A 194 16.19 -2.45 34.15
CA GLY A 194 15.70 -1.77 35.34
C GLY A 194 14.48 -0.89 35.06
N PRO A 195 13.80 -0.43 36.13
CA PRO A 195 12.54 0.33 36.01
C PRO A 195 12.69 1.71 35.37
N SER A 196 13.91 2.25 35.31
CA SER A 196 14.23 3.54 34.67
C SER A 196 14.58 3.42 33.19
N ALA A 197 14.51 2.22 32.61
CA ALA A 197 14.83 2.00 31.20
C ALA A 197 13.95 2.87 30.29
N THR A 198 14.60 3.64 29.43
CA THR A 198 13.96 4.48 28.42
C THR A 198 13.35 3.63 27.30
N GLN A 199 12.42 4.20 26.53
CA GLN A 199 11.90 3.54 25.33
C GLN A 199 12.99 3.29 24.29
N ALA A 200 13.98 4.18 24.20
CA ALA A 200 15.14 3.99 23.32
C ALA A 200 15.97 2.76 23.72
N GLU A 201 16.24 2.54 25.01
CA GLU A 201 16.97 1.37 25.49
C GLU A 201 16.17 0.08 25.29
N LEU A 202 14.86 0.10 25.55
CA LEU A 202 13.98 -1.05 25.28
C LEU A 202 13.94 -1.37 23.78
N ARG A 203 13.83 -0.35 22.92
CA ARG A 203 13.89 -0.49 21.46
C ARG A 203 15.22 -1.11 21.02
N ALA A 204 16.34 -0.61 21.52
CA ALA A 204 17.66 -1.16 21.21
C ALA A 204 17.75 -2.64 21.62
N ALA A 205 17.31 -2.99 22.84
CA ALA A 205 17.35 -4.36 23.35
C ALA A 205 16.42 -5.33 22.59
N MET A 206 15.26 -4.85 22.13
CA MET A 206 14.32 -5.63 21.32
C MET A 206 14.81 -5.79 19.88
N ASN A 207 15.40 -4.75 19.28
CA ASN A 207 16.01 -4.83 17.95
C ASN A 207 17.20 -5.79 17.94
N GLU A 208 18.01 -5.80 19.00
CA GLU A 208 19.11 -6.75 19.17
C GLU A 208 18.61 -8.18 19.39
N ASP A 209 17.47 -8.38 20.04
CA ASP A 209 16.80 -9.69 20.11
C ASP A 209 16.32 -10.16 18.73
N LEU A 210 15.67 -9.27 17.97
CA LEU A 210 15.20 -9.55 16.62
C LEU A 210 16.35 -9.92 15.67
N SER A 211 17.42 -9.14 15.65
CA SER A 211 18.55 -9.35 14.71
C SER A 211 19.30 -10.67 14.94
N ARG A 212 19.20 -11.25 16.14
CA ARG A 212 19.74 -12.59 16.44
C ARG A 212 18.83 -13.72 16.01
N ARG A 213 17.53 -13.46 15.84
CA ARG A 213 16.51 -14.49 15.60
C ARG A 213 16.22 -14.69 14.13
N ALA A 214 16.14 -13.60 13.37
CA ALA A 214 15.71 -13.65 11.99
C ALA A 214 16.74 -13.02 11.06
N ARG A 215 16.95 -13.66 9.90
CA ARG A 215 17.82 -13.17 8.83
C ARG A 215 17.16 -13.40 7.48
N PHE A 216 17.54 -12.60 6.51
CA PHE A 216 17.06 -12.76 5.14
C PHE A 216 17.60 -14.06 4.54
N ASP A 217 16.73 -14.76 3.83
CA ASP A 217 17.08 -15.91 3.01
C ASP A 217 16.20 -15.91 1.74
N GLU A 218 16.85 -15.83 0.59
CA GLU A 218 16.20 -15.79 -0.73
C GLU A 218 15.42 -17.06 -1.04
N LEU A 219 15.72 -18.20 -0.39
CA LEU A 219 14.98 -19.45 -0.57
C LEU A 219 13.47 -19.25 -0.34
N TYR A 220 13.10 -18.35 0.57
CA TYR A 220 11.71 -18.06 0.90
C TYR A 220 10.95 -17.28 -0.19
N TYR A 221 11.61 -16.79 -1.24
CA TYR A 221 10.89 -16.31 -2.43
C TYR A 221 10.13 -17.43 -3.14
N LEU A 222 10.58 -18.68 -2.99
CA LEU A 222 9.91 -19.86 -3.51
C LEU A 222 9.02 -20.55 -2.45
N HIS A 223 8.89 -19.96 -1.25
CA HIS A 223 7.94 -20.41 -0.24
C HIS A 223 6.51 -19.97 -0.61
N PRO A 224 5.51 -20.88 -0.56
CA PRO A 224 4.21 -20.63 -1.15
C PRO A 224 3.31 -19.70 -0.34
N THR A 225 3.67 -19.31 0.88
CA THR A 225 2.83 -18.41 1.69
C THR A 225 3.67 -17.47 2.52
N ASP A 226 3.07 -16.36 2.96
CA ASP A 226 3.67 -15.55 4.01
C ASP A 226 3.72 -16.37 5.30
N GLN A 227 4.87 -16.34 5.98
CA GLN A 227 5.10 -17.17 7.16
C GLN A 227 4.30 -16.67 8.37
N GLY A 228 3.79 -17.61 9.16
CA GLY A 228 3.27 -17.33 10.50
C GLY A 228 4.39 -16.95 11.48
N PHE A 229 4.04 -16.34 12.62
CA PHE A 229 5.00 -15.97 13.66
C PHE A 229 5.78 -17.18 14.22
N CYS A 230 5.09 -18.29 14.49
CA CYS A 230 5.69 -19.52 15.01
C CYS A 230 6.65 -20.15 14.00
N GLU A 231 6.31 -20.09 12.71
CA GLU A 231 7.19 -20.54 11.64
C GLU A 231 8.46 -19.69 11.57
N LEU A 232 8.30 -18.36 11.55
CA LEU A 232 9.41 -17.40 11.54
C LEU A 232 10.34 -17.58 12.75
N GLU A 233 9.79 -17.78 13.95
CA GLU A 233 10.57 -18.01 15.17
C GLU A 233 11.34 -19.34 15.12
N ARG A 234 10.78 -20.37 14.48
CA ARG A 234 11.42 -21.69 14.35
C ARG A 234 12.49 -21.70 13.26
N ALA A 235 12.17 -21.12 12.11
CA ALA A 235 13.05 -21.06 10.94
C ALA A 235 14.21 -20.08 11.17
N GLY A 236 13.91 -18.94 11.79
CA GLY A 236 14.83 -17.82 11.94
C GLY A 236 15.27 -17.21 10.60
N MET A 237 14.50 -17.46 9.54
CA MET A 237 14.79 -17.07 8.15
C MET A 237 13.50 -16.72 7.42
N GLY A 238 13.55 -15.79 6.48
CA GLY A 238 12.39 -15.38 5.70
C GLY A 238 12.72 -14.39 4.59
N ARG A 239 11.74 -14.14 3.71
CA ARG A 239 11.83 -13.10 2.67
C ARG A 239 11.46 -11.74 3.24
N CYS A 240 11.60 -10.68 2.43
CA CYS A 240 11.36 -9.31 2.86
C CYS A 240 10.00 -9.11 3.55
N GLU A 241 8.90 -9.61 3.00
CA GLU A 241 7.55 -9.47 3.60
C GLU A 241 7.47 -10.15 4.98
N ASP A 242 8.03 -11.35 5.14
CA ASP A 242 8.00 -12.08 6.42
C ASP A 242 8.79 -11.33 7.51
N LEU A 243 9.98 -10.81 7.15
CA LEU A 243 10.82 -10.05 8.06
C LEU A 243 10.18 -8.71 8.43
N SER A 244 9.50 -8.07 7.49
CA SER A 244 8.72 -6.85 7.74
C SER A 244 7.55 -7.10 8.69
N ASN A 245 6.84 -8.23 8.57
CA ASN A 245 5.82 -8.64 9.53
C ASN A 245 6.40 -8.84 10.94
N LEU A 246 7.52 -9.57 11.05
CA LEU A 246 8.18 -9.80 12.34
C LEU A 246 8.67 -8.49 12.98
N GLN A 247 9.32 -7.61 12.20
CA GLN A 247 9.72 -6.27 12.65
C GLN A 247 8.52 -5.46 13.17
N THR A 248 7.38 -5.56 12.48
CA THR A 248 6.13 -4.90 12.85
C THR A 248 5.61 -5.44 14.18
N TYR A 249 5.58 -6.76 14.40
CA TYR A 249 5.16 -7.33 15.70
C TYR A 249 6.05 -6.87 16.86
N TYR A 250 7.36 -6.79 16.64
CA TYR A 250 8.31 -6.25 17.63
C TYR A 250 8.04 -4.76 17.93
N ALA A 251 7.81 -3.95 16.89
CA ALA A 251 7.47 -2.52 17.06
C ALA A 251 6.14 -2.34 17.81
N ARG A 252 5.10 -3.09 17.43
CA ARG A 252 3.78 -3.06 18.07
C ARG A 252 3.84 -3.50 19.54
N THR A 253 4.67 -4.48 19.87
CA THR A 253 4.91 -4.90 21.27
C THR A 253 5.52 -3.78 22.12
N LEU A 254 6.36 -2.92 21.52
CA LEU A 254 6.90 -1.73 22.17
C LEU A 254 5.88 -0.57 22.26
N GLY A 255 4.67 -0.73 21.73
CA GLY A 255 3.71 0.35 21.55
C GLY A 255 4.16 1.39 20.52
N ARG A 256 5.14 1.05 19.67
CA ARG A 256 5.67 1.93 18.62
C ARG A 256 4.80 1.80 17.37
N ALA A 257 4.31 2.92 16.88
CA ALA A 257 3.54 2.97 15.64
C ALA A 257 4.50 2.96 14.44
N THR A 258 4.35 1.94 13.59
CA THR A 258 5.05 1.83 12.31
C THR A 258 4.07 1.49 11.21
N ALA A 259 4.32 1.96 10.00
CA ALA A 259 3.55 1.61 8.82
C ALA A 259 4.45 1.05 7.72
N CYS A 260 3.84 0.33 6.78
CA CYS A 260 4.46 0.04 5.49
C CYS A 260 3.90 1.05 4.48
N ASP A 261 4.78 1.87 3.94
CA ASP A 261 4.47 2.78 2.85
C ASP A 261 5.03 2.18 1.55
N TYR A 262 4.38 2.44 0.42
CA TYR A 262 4.86 1.98 -0.87
C TYR A 262 4.49 2.93 -2.00
N THR A 263 5.32 2.92 -3.03
CA THR A 263 4.98 3.47 -4.35
C THR A 263 4.74 2.30 -5.31
N PRO A 264 3.57 2.25 -5.97
CA PRO A 264 3.21 1.14 -6.85
C PRO A 264 4.04 1.11 -8.14
N ALA A 265 4.48 2.27 -8.59
CA ALA A 265 5.36 2.46 -9.73
C ALA A 265 6.02 3.84 -9.57
N TRP A 266 7.34 3.89 -9.70
CA TRP A 266 8.04 5.16 -9.75
C TRP A 266 7.64 5.95 -10.99
N GLY A 267 7.54 7.27 -10.80
CA GLY A 267 7.27 8.19 -11.91
C GLY A 267 8.51 8.52 -12.72
N HIS A 268 9.69 8.52 -12.09
CA HIS A 268 10.98 9.02 -12.63
C HIS A 268 12.01 7.92 -12.91
N ARG A 269 11.67 6.66 -12.62
CA ARG A 269 12.49 5.47 -12.84
C ARG A 269 11.58 4.25 -12.93
N ASP A 270 12.15 3.09 -13.21
CA ASP A 270 11.39 1.86 -13.28
C ASP A 270 11.25 1.20 -11.89
N ASN A 271 10.40 0.18 -11.83
CA ASN A 271 10.11 -0.62 -10.64
C ASN A 271 9.17 0.07 -9.63
N ASN A 272 8.82 -0.66 -8.58
CA ASN A 272 8.08 -0.20 -7.41
C ASN A 272 9.00 -0.15 -6.18
N HIS A 273 8.47 0.28 -5.03
CA HIS A 273 9.21 0.14 -3.77
C HIS A 273 8.26 0.17 -2.58
N ALA A 274 8.60 -0.56 -1.52
CA ALA A 274 7.93 -0.51 -0.22
C ALA A 274 8.97 -0.38 0.90
N TRP A 275 8.63 0.38 1.93
CA TRP A 275 9.52 0.67 3.07
C TRP A 275 8.73 0.83 4.36
N THR A 276 9.43 0.69 5.49
CA THR A 276 8.86 0.89 6.83
C THR A 276 9.05 2.33 7.28
N VAL A 277 8.03 2.91 7.90
CA VAL A 277 8.06 4.29 8.41
C VAL A 277 7.69 4.30 9.88
N ASP A 278 8.51 4.95 10.71
CA ASP A 278 8.14 5.27 12.10
C ASP A 278 7.14 6.44 12.08
N LEU A 279 6.06 6.33 12.85
CA LEU A 279 4.99 7.33 12.89
C LEU A 279 5.04 8.18 14.15
N ASP A 280 4.70 9.46 14.01
CA ASP A 280 4.47 10.39 15.11
C ASP A 280 3.17 10.08 15.86
N ALA A 281 2.89 10.81 16.95
CA ALA A 281 1.70 10.59 17.78
C ALA A 281 0.37 10.84 17.03
N MET A 282 0.42 11.49 15.87
CA MET A 282 -0.70 11.78 14.98
C MET A 282 -0.73 10.84 13.76
N GLY A 283 0.15 9.84 13.72
CA GLY A 283 0.17 8.82 12.67
C GLY A 283 0.83 9.30 11.38
N ARG A 284 1.59 10.40 11.43
CA ARG A 284 2.30 10.95 10.27
C ARG A 284 3.75 10.49 10.30
N GLY A 285 4.32 10.29 9.12
CA GLY A 285 5.71 9.90 8.96
C GLY A 285 6.06 9.84 7.49
N SER A 286 7.33 10.05 7.18
CA SER A 286 7.85 9.94 5.82
C SER A 286 9.32 9.58 5.82
N ASP A 287 9.79 9.12 4.67
CA ASP A 287 11.19 8.91 4.35
C ASP A 287 11.55 9.83 3.17
N SER A 288 12.43 10.80 3.42
CA SER A 288 12.80 11.82 2.43
C SER A 288 13.51 11.23 1.22
N SER A 289 14.08 10.03 1.30
CA SER A 289 14.67 9.33 0.15
C SER A 289 13.61 8.99 -0.92
N ASN A 290 12.33 8.95 -0.53
CA ASN A 290 11.20 8.61 -1.39
C ASN A 290 10.37 9.85 -1.81
N ALA A 291 10.88 11.07 -1.61
CA ALA A 291 10.17 12.32 -1.90
C ALA A 291 9.82 12.55 -3.39
N HIS A 292 10.45 11.82 -4.31
CA HIS A 292 10.18 11.88 -5.76
C HIS A 292 9.09 10.89 -6.23
N ALA A 293 8.35 10.29 -5.31
CA ALA A 293 7.25 9.40 -5.63
C ALA A 293 6.09 10.17 -6.31
N ALA A 294 5.51 9.55 -7.34
CA ALA A 294 4.28 10.03 -7.96
C ALA A 294 3.09 9.89 -7.00
N LYS A 295 3.08 8.78 -6.25
CA LYS A 295 2.15 8.44 -5.19
C LYS A 295 2.83 7.64 -4.10
N VAL A 296 2.43 7.86 -2.86
CA VAL A 296 2.78 7.03 -1.72
C VAL A 296 1.52 6.59 -1.01
N TYR A 297 1.35 5.28 -0.89
CA TYR A 297 0.24 4.64 -0.20
C TYR A 297 0.74 3.96 1.07
N ARG A 298 0.05 4.22 2.18
CA ARG A 298 0.28 3.58 3.47
C ARG A 298 -0.67 2.40 3.65
N LYS A 299 -0.15 1.22 3.94
CA LYS A 299 -0.96 0.06 4.35
C LYS A 299 -1.61 0.36 5.71
N THR A 300 -2.92 0.21 5.82
CA THR A 300 -3.69 0.42 7.06
C THR A 300 -4.54 -0.80 7.39
N PHE A 301 -4.78 -1.07 8.67
CA PHE A 301 -5.81 -2.07 9.03
C PHE A 301 -7.21 -1.52 8.76
N ARG A 302 -7.43 -0.22 8.97
CA ARG A 302 -8.71 0.43 8.66
C ARG A 302 -9.04 0.35 7.18
N ILE A 303 -10.31 0.06 6.90
CA ILE A 303 -10.92 0.11 5.59
C ILE A 303 -11.23 1.58 5.27
N GLN A 304 -10.61 2.10 4.22
CA GLN A 304 -10.83 3.47 3.76
C GLN A 304 -12.15 3.55 2.97
N PRO A 305 -13.13 4.34 3.44
CA PRO A 305 -14.38 4.52 2.71
C PRO A 305 -14.14 5.26 1.39
N GLY A 306 -14.97 4.98 0.38
CA GLY A 306 -14.82 5.59 -0.94
C GLY A 306 -13.64 5.07 -1.74
N SER A 307 -13.07 3.91 -1.35
CA SER A 307 -12.05 3.21 -2.15
C SER A 307 -12.53 2.94 -3.58
N LEU A 308 -11.59 2.72 -4.51
CA LEU A 308 -11.93 2.43 -5.91
C LEU A 308 -12.91 1.25 -6.03
N ARG A 309 -12.78 0.22 -5.19
CA ARG A 309 -13.67 -0.94 -5.20
C ARG A 309 -15.13 -0.58 -4.91
N GLU A 310 -15.39 0.41 -4.06
CA GLU A 310 -16.75 0.88 -3.76
C GLU A 310 -17.35 1.74 -4.88
N VAL A 311 -16.49 2.35 -5.70
CA VAL A 311 -16.91 3.20 -6.82
C VAL A 311 -17.12 2.41 -8.11
N LEU A 312 -16.34 1.35 -8.32
CA LEU A 312 -16.46 0.52 -9.50
C LEU A 312 -17.81 -0.23 -9.54
N PRO A 313 -18.41 -0.40 -10.73
CA PRO A 313 -19.58 -1.25 -10.89
C PRO A 313 -19.34 -2.68 -10.36
N ALA A 314 -20.40 -3.31 -9.84
CA ALA A 314 -20.31 -4.68 -9.34
C ALA A 314 -19.77 -5.64 -10.43
N GLY A 315 -18.80 -6.48 -10.06
CA GLY A 315 -18.13 -7.42 -10.97
C GLY A 315 -17.09 -6.80 -11.90
N ARG A 316 -16.91 -5.47 -11.88
CA ARG A 316 -15.85 -4.79 -12.65
C ARG A 316 -14.50 -4.96 -11.95
N GLU A 317 -13.51 -5.48 -12.68
CA GLU A 317 -12.14 -5.51 -12.20
C GLU A 317 -11.46 -4.14 -12.42
N PRO A 318 -10.66 -3.67 -11.45
CA PRO A 318 -9.87 -2.45 -11.60
C PRO A 318 -8.73 -2.66 -12.60
N ALA A 319 -8.20 -1.57 -13.15
CA ALA A 319 -7.00 -1.61 -14.01
C ALA A 319 -5.79 -2.22 -13.28
N ASN A 320 -5.71 -2.06 -11.95
CA ASN A 320 -4.79 -2.79 -11.11
C ASN A 320 -5.46 -3.19 -9.79
N ARG A 321 -5.35 -4.47 -9.40
CA ARG A 321 -6.06 -5.03 -8.23
C ARG A 321 -5.69 -4.34 -6.93
N TRP A 322 -4.42 -3.98 -6.75
CA TRP A 322 -3.98 -3.29 -5.53
C TRP A 322 -4.65 -1.92 -5.38
N LEU A 323 -4.90 -1.20 -6.48
CA LEU A 323 -5.50 0.15 -6.43
C LEU A 323 -6.93 0.13 -5.89
N ALA A 324 -7.60 -1.03 -5.95
CA ALA A 324 -8.93 -1.25 -5.40
C ALA A 324 -8.93 -1.82 -3.98
N ASN A 325 -7.78 -2.10 -3.39
CA ASN A 325 -7.71 -2.55 -2.00
C ASN A 325 -8.08 -1.36 -1.07
N PRO A 326 -9.12 -1.48 -0.23
CA PRO A 326 -9.53 -0.39 0.65
C PRO A 326 -8.59 -0.19 1.85
N ALA A 327 -7.57 -1.02 2.03
CA ALA A 327 -6.61 -0.94 3.12
C ALA A 327 -5.41 0.00 2.82
N TYR A 328 -5.59 0.99 1.93
CA TYR A 328 -4.54 1.93 1.54
C TYR A 328 -4.96 3.38 1.73
N LEU A 329 -4.14 4.12 2.47
CA LEU A 329 -4.27 5.56 2.69
C LEU A 329 -3.26 6.32 1.81
N ASP A 330 -3.72 7.34 1.07
CA ASP A 330 -2.83 8.21 0.31
C ASP A 330 -2.14 9.23 1.23
N VAL A 331 -0.83 9.04 1.41
CA VAL A 331 0.04 9.86 2.26
C VAL A 331 1.09 10.62 1.45
N THR A 332 0.90 10.76 0.13
CA THR A 332 1.87 11.39 -0.78
C THR A 332 2.27 12.80 -0.32
N ASP A 333 1.33 13.55 0.24
CA ASP A 333 1.53 14.89 0.79
C ASP A 333 2.37 14.95 2.07
N GLN A 334 2.65 13.82 2.72
CA GLN A 334 3.60 13.72 3.83
C GLN A 334 5.05 13.65 3.35
N TYR A 335 5.28 13.33 2.08
CA TYR A 335 6.61 13.12 1.48
C TYR A 335 7.10 14.35 0.72
N ALA A 336 6.22 15.01 -0.02
CA ALA A 336 6.58 16.16 -0.86
C ALA A 336 5.35 17.03 -1.17
N PRO A 337 5.56 18.28 -1.65
CA PRO A 337 4.49 19.08 -2.20
C PRO A 337 3.77 18.36 -3.35
N THR A 338 2.45 18.39 -3.34
CA THR A 338 1.61 17.74 -4.35
C THR A 338 0.79 18.74 -5.15
N THR A 339 0.20 18.29 -6.25
CA THR A 339 -0.68 19.07 -7.13
C THR A 339 -1.97 18.30 -7.39
N GLU A 340 -3.10 19.01 -7.46
CA GLU A 340 -4.32 18.47 -8.04
C GLU A 340 -4.24 18.59 -9.56
N VAL A 341 -4.33 17.45 -10.25
CA VAL A 341 -4.25 17.38 -11.71
C VAL A 341 -5.67 17.28 -12.25
N SER A 342 -6.18 18.38 -12.82
CA SER A 342 -7.48 18.41 -13.49
C SER A 342 -7.30 18.27 -15.00
N VAL A 343 -7.99 17.31 -15.59
CA VAL A 343 -7.93 17.02 -17.03
C VAL A 343 -9.32 16.91 -17.62
N GLU A 344 -9.50 17.50 -18.80
CA GLU A 344 -10.65 17.22 -19.65
C GLU A 344 -10.36 15.96 -20.46
N LEU A 345 -11.29 15.02 -20.45
CA LEU A 345 -11.13 13.75 -21.16
C LEU A 345 -11.69 13.87 -22.58
N GLU A 346 -10.86 13.56 -23.55
CA GLU A 346 -11.23 13.45 -24.97
C GLU A 346 -11.92 12.12 -25.26
N ARG A 347 -11.69 11.12 -24.41
CA ARG A 347 -12.31 9.80 -24.45
C ARG A 347 -12.92 9.47 -23.10
N THR A 348 -14.18 9.05 -23.12
CA THR A 348 -14.88 8.53 -21.95
C THR A 348 -14.72 7.02 -21.84
N ALA A 349 -14.81 6.50 -20.60
CA ALA A 349 -14.86 5.07 -20.36
C ALA A 349 -16.15 4.46 -20.95
N VAL A 350 -16.13 3.16 -21.23
CA VAL A 350 -17.29 2.46 -21.82
C VAL A 350 -18.21 1.93 -20.73
N GLY A 351 -19.52 1.94 -21.01
CA GLY A 351 -20.53 1.34 -20.14
C GLY A 351 -20.82 2.17 -18.89
N ALA A 352 -20.78 1.52 -17.72
CA ALA A 352 -21.08 2.14 -16.43
C ALA A 352 -19.82 2.60 -15.67
N GLU A 353 -18.63 2.53 -16.27
CA GLU A 353 -17.40 2.96 -15.60
C GLU A 353 -17.34 4.49 -15.54
N THR A 354 -17.37 5.01 -14.32
CA THR A 354 -17.40 6.47 -14.06
C THR A 354 -16.07 6.96 -13.51
N VAL A 355 -14.97 6.27 -13.80
CA VAL A 355 -13.64 6.62 -13.29
C VAL A 355 -12.64 6.75 -14.43
N ALA A 356 -11.67 7.64 -14.23
CA ALA A 356 -10.46 7.72 -15.00
C ALA A 356 -9.27 7.37 -14.11
N TYR A 357 -8.19 6.93 -14.73
CA TYR A 357 -6.92 6.60 -14.09
C TYR A 357 -5.87 7.61 -14.50
N LEU A 358 -4.90 7.82 -13.62
CA LEU A 358 -3.70 8.59 -13.94
C LEU A 358 -2.49 7.66 -13.83
N CYS A 359 -1.73 7.60 -14.92
CA CYS A 359 -0.65 6.64 -15.10
C CYS A 359 0.72 7.32 -15.07
N VAL A 360 1.74 6.57 -14.70
CA VAL A 360 3.16 6.92 -14.91
C VAL A 360 3.78 5.96 -15.91
N PHE A 361 4.86 6.39 -16.57
CA PHE A 361 5.62 5.51 -17.45
C PHE A 361 6.66 4.73 -16.63
N ASN A 362 6.54 3.41 -16.60
CA ASN A 362 7.37 2.53 -15.78
C ASN A 362 7.49 1.15 -16.45
N GLY A 363 8.71 0.65 -16.58
CA GLY A 363 8.99 -0.64 -17.22
C GLY A 363 8.61 -0.69 -18.70
N GLY A 364 8.67 0.45 -19.40
CA GLY A 364 8.28 0.57 -20.80
C GLY A 364 6.76 0.66 -21.06
N GLU A 365 5.95 0.72 -20.00
CA GLU A 365 4.49 0.75 -20.08
C GLU A 365 3.86 1.90 -19.27
N TRP A 366 2.61 2.24 -19.58
CA TRP A 366 1.82 3.18 -18.78
C TRP A 366 1.09 2.43 -17.66
N VAL A 367 1.53 2.64 -16.42
CA VAL A 367 1.01 1.95 -15.24
C VAL A 367 0.04 2.87 -14.48
N PRO A 368 -1.22 2.47 -14.25
CA PRO A 368 -2.17 3.26 -13.48
C PRO A 368 -1.79 3.25 -12.00
N ILE A 369 -1.61 4.44 -11.42
CA ILE A 369 -1.20 4.59 -10.01
C ILE A 369 -2.23 5.33 -9.16
N HIS A 370 -3.18 6.02 -9.79
CA HIS A 370 -4.25 6.73 -9.10
C HIS A 370 -5.51 6.77 -9.97
N TRP A 371 -6.63 7.19 -9.38
CA TRP A 371 -7.92 7.25 -10.03
C TRP A 371 -8.73 8.45 -9.54
N ALA A 372 -9.72 8.84 -10.33
CA ALA A 372 -10.70 9.88 -9.99
C ALA A 372 -12.05 9.56 -10.62
N ARG A 373 -13.14 10.03 -10.01
CA ARG A 373 -14.46 10.02 -10.65
C ARG A 373 -14.45 10.99 -11.83
N VAL A 374 -15.19 10.64 -12.88
CA VAL A 374 -15.41 11.49 -14.04
C VAL A 374 -16.73 12.23 -13.88
N GLU A 375 -16.68 13.56 -13.89
CA GLU A 375 -17.85 14.43 -13.76
C GLU A 375 -17.83 15.46 -14.90
N GLY A 376 -18.87 15.48 -15.73
CA GLY A 376 -18.96 16.42 -16.86
C GLY A 376 -17.86 16.28 -17.90
N GLY A 377 -17.25 15.09 -18.03
CA GLY A 377 -16.10 14.86 -18.93
C GLY A 377 -14.73 15.19 -18.31
N ARG A 378 -14.70 15.68 -17.07
CA ARG A 378 -13.48 16.06 -16.35
C ARG A 378 -13.14 15.06 -15.26
N ALA A 379 -11.86 14.82 -15.05
CA ALA A 379 -11.32 14.09 -13.90
C ALA A 379 -10.36 14.97 -13.09
N VAL A 380 -10.40 14.86 -11.75
CA VAL A 380 -9.50 15.59 -10.84
C VAL A 380 -8.76 14.59 -9.96
N PHE A 381 -7.47 14.42 -10.24
CA PHE A 381 -6.59 13.53 -9.50
C PHE A 381 -5.93 14.31 -8.36
N THR A 382 -6.18 13.91 -7.12
CA THR A 382 -5.67 14.63 -5.94
C THR A 382 -4.25 14.19 -5.60
N LYS A 383 -3.53 15.00 -4.81
CA LYS A 383 -2.21 14.65 -4.23
C LYS A 383 -1.19 14.04 -5.21
N MET A 384 -1.06 14.57 -6.42
CA MET A 384 -0.08 14.04 -7.39
C MET A 384 1.32 14.59 -7.13
N GLY A 385 2.34 13.74 -7.18
CA GLY A 385 3.74 14.15 -7.11
C GLY A 385 4.11 15.11 -8.24
N ARG A 386 5.06 16.01 -7.97
CA ARG A 386 5.51 17.04 -8.91
C ARG A 386 6.80 16.66 -9.61
N ASN A 387 7.12 17.39 -10.68
CA ASN A 387 8.27 17.16 -11.57
C ASN A 387 8.23 15.78 -12.23
N LEU A 388 7.06 15.42 -12.78
CA LEU A 388 6.76 14.10 -13.35
C LEU A 388 5.82 14.24 -14.56
N CYS A 389 5.87 13.25 -15.45
CA CYS A 389 4.93 13.10 -16.56
C CYS A 389 3.86 12.04 -16.24
N TYR A 390 2.62 12.33 -16.62
CA TYR A 390 1.46 11.48 -16.38
C TYR A 390 0.63 11.28 -17.64
N LEU A 391 -0.05 10.14 -17.75
CA LEU A 391 -1.03 9.88 -18.80
C LEU A 391 -2.43 9.64 -18.20
N PRO A 392 -3.41 10.51 -18.50
CA PRO A 392 -4.82 10.23 -18.20
C PRO A 392 -5.32 9.07 -19.08
N ALA A 393 -6.01 8.12 -18.45
CA ALA A 393 -6.51 6.94 -19.14
C ALA A 393 -7.89 6.50 -18.62
N VAL A 394 -8.61 5.75 -19.44
CA VAL A 394 -9.90 5.12 -19.11
C VAL A 394 -9.87 3.66 -19.53
N HIS A 395 -10.72 2.83 -18.95
CA HIS A 395 -10.81 1.43 -19.33
C HIS A 395 -11.98 1.20 -20.30
N ASP A 396 -11.78 0.35 -21.32
CA ASP A 396 -12.80 0.05 -22.35
C ASP A 396 -13.62 -1.23 -22.08
N GLY A 397 -13.46 -1.84 -20.91
CA GLY A 397 -13.95 -3.19 -20.65
C GLY A 397 -12.84 -4.23 -20.55
N THR A 398 -11.75 -4.07 -21.32
CA THR A 398 -10.67 -5.07 -21.44
C THR A 398 -9.27 -4.51 -21.17
N THR A 399 -8.98 -3.30 -21.61
CA THR A 399 -7.66 -2.67 -21.50
C THR A 399 -7.75 -1.20 -21.12
N LEU A 400 -6.63 -0.66 -20.68
CA LEU A 400 -6.45 0.75 -20.36
C LEU A 400 -6.13 1.53 -21.66
N LEU A 401 -6.91 2.56 -21.94
CA LEU A 401 -6.80 3.39 -23.13
C LEU A 401 -6.49 4.85 -22.76
N PRO A 402 -5.59 5.54 -23.50
CA PRO A 402 -5.37 6.96 -23.31
C PRO A 402 -6.68 7.76 -23.44
N ALA A 403 -6.88 8.70 -22.52
CA ALA A 403 -8.12 9.48 -22.41
C ALA A 403 -7.95 10.97 -22.69
N ALA A 404 -6.72 11.46 -22.61
CA ALA A 404 -6.31 12.82 -22.95
C ALA A 404 -4.80 12.83 -23.27
N PRO A 405 -4.23 13.93 -23.80
CA PRO A 405 -2.79 14.06 -23.96
C PRO A 405 -2.04 13.86 -22.63
N PRO A 406 -0.79 13.34 -22.65
CA PRO A 406 0.03 13.30 -21.45
C PRO A 406 0.18 14.70 -20.84
N VAL A 407 0.36 14.78 -19.53
CA VAL A 407 0.56 16.04 -18.80
C VAL A 407 1.87 16.00 -18.02
N VAL A 408 2.61 17.10 -18.04
CA VAL A 408 3.76 17.33 -17.16
C VAL A 408 3.30 18.17 -15.98
N VAL A 409 3.54 17.69 -14.77
CA VAL A 409 3.41 18.49 -13.56
C VAL A 409 4.79 19.02 -13.22
N ALA A 410 5.01 20.32 -13.36
CA ALA A 410 6.28 20.97 -13.08
C ALA A 410 6.56 21.03 -11.57
N ARG A 411 7.81 21.40 -11.21
CA ARG A 411 8.29 21.45 -9.82
C ARG A 411 7.48 22.44 -8.95
N ASP A 412 7.06 23.56 -9.52
CA ASP A 412 6.21 24.56 -8.86
C ASP A 412 4.74 24.13 -8.75
N GLY A 413 4.35 23.06 -9.46
CA GLY A 413 3.02 22.51 -9.49
C GLY A 413 2.19 22.93 -10.70
N ALA A 414 2.73 23.72 -11.64
CA ALA A 414 2.05 24.02 -12.89
C ALA A 414 1.86 22.75 -13.74
N VAL A 415 0.71 22.65 -14.41
CA VAL A 415 0.34 21.47 -15.22
C VAL A 415 0.33 21.85 -16.69
N PHE A 416 1.11 21.15 -17.51
CA PHE A 416 1.28 21.41 -18.93
C PHE A 416 0.88 20.18 -19.75
N PRO A 417 -0.21 20.24 -20.54
CA PRO A 417 -0.54 19.18 -21.47
C PRO A 417 0.45 19.14 -22.64
N LEU A 418 0.85 17.93 -23.05
CA LEU A 418 1.72 17.67 -24.19
C LEU A 418 0.88 17.46 -25.44
N SER A 419 0.46 18.57 -26.05
CA SER A 419 -0.45 18.60 -27.21
C SER A 419 0.12 17.99 -28.49
N GLY A 420 1.45 17.89 -28.59
CA GLY A 420 2.16 17.50 -29.80
C GLY A 420 2.33 18.61 -30.84
N HIS A 421 1.89 19.84 -30.56
CA HIS A 421 1.82 20.95 -31.54
C HIS A 421 2.77 22.13 -31.25
N GLY A 422 3.76 21.94 -30.37
CA GLY A 422 4.76 22.96 -30.06
C GLY A 422 5.68 23.31 -31.23
N ALA A 423 6.43 24.40 -31.10
CA ALA A 423 7.38 24.85 -32.12
C ALA A 423 8.42 23.76 -32.42
N ALA A 424 8.74 23.60 -33.71
CA ALA A 424 9.74 22.65 -34.17
C ALA A 424 11.13 23.07 -33.68
N THR A 425 11.81 22.17 -32.99
CA THR A 425 13.12 22.41 -32.37
C THR A 425 14.06 21.26 -32.70
N SER A 426 15.36 21.55 -32.78
CA SER A 426 16.39 20.52 -32.92
C SER A 426 16.93 20.12 -31.55
N SER A 427 17.31 18.85 -31.38
CA SER A 427 17.85 18.34 -30.12
C SER A 427 18.98 17.35 -30.34
N PHE A 428 19.85 17.18 -29.35
CA PHE A 428 20.87 16.14 -29.35
C PHE A 428 20.34 14.87 -28.67
N ALA A 429 20.66 13.70 -29.22
CA ALA A 429 20.17 12.42 -28.76
C ALA A 429 20.98 11.88 -27.58
N THR A 430 20.32 11.65 -26.45
CA THR A 430 20.80 10.86 -25.32
C THR A 430 19.69 9.92 -24.86
N THR A 431 20.05 8.83 -24.18
CA THR A 431 19.09 7.79 -23.77
C THR A 431 18.57 7.95 -22.35
N THR A 432 19.25 8.73 -21.49
CA THR A 432 18.94 8.91 -20.05
C THR A 432 19.94 9.87 -19.37
N GLU A 433 19.47 10.75 -18.47
CA GLU A 433 20.34 11.66 -17.69
C GLU A 433 20.71 11.13 -16.28
N GLN A 434 20.23 9.96 -15.85
CA GLN A 434 20.56 9.39 -14.53
C GLN A 434 20.91 7.91 -14.60
N VAL A 435 22.01 7.57 -13.91
CA VAL A 435 22.46 6.22 -13.60
C VAL A 435 21.42 5.58 -12.70
N ASP A 436 20.52 4.78 -13.25
CA ASP A 436 19.89 3.75 -12.45
C ASP A 436 20.88 2.59 -12.33
N ALA A 437 21.05 2.06 -11.11
CA ALA A 437 21.93 0.92 -10.86
C ALA A 437 21.48 -0.33 -11.63
N ASP A 438 20.22 -0.35 -12.06
CA ASP A 438 19.59 -1.49 -12.74
C ASP A 438 19.57 -1.39 -14.28
N SER A 439 19.71 -0.19 -14.89
CA SER A 439 19.56 -0.02 -16.35
C SER A 439 20.87 0.21 -17.12
N GLY A 440 21.93 0.70 -16.47
CA GLY A 440 23.31 0.77 -17.01
C GLY A 440 23.56 1.64 -18.25
N LEU A 441 22.51 2.09 -18.95
CA LEU A 441 22.62 2.87 -20.18
C LEU A 441 22.54 4.36 -19.83
N THR A 442 23.57 5.11 -20.19
CA THR A 442 23.61 6.60 -20.09
C THR A 442 24.08 7.26 -21.39
N ARG A 443 24.56 6.46 -22.36
CA ARG A 443 25.04 6.92 -23.66
C ARG A 443 24.59 5.96 -24.74
N LEU A 444 24.35 6.51 -25.93
CA LEU A 444 24.13 5.71 -27.14
C LEU A 444 25.33 4.78 -27.35
N GLU A 445 25.07 3.49 -27.50
CA GLU A 445 26.09 2.49 -27.77
C GLU A 445 26.43 2.49 -29.26
N SER A 446 27.69 2.75 -29.59
CA SER A 446 28.15 2.77 -30.99
C SER A 446 27.88 1.43 -31.68
N GLY A 447 27.25 1.47 -32.84
CA GLY A 447 26.83 0.29 -33.61
C GLY A 447 25.43 -0.23 -33.23
N THR A 448 24.80 0.29 -32.17
CA THR A 448 23.45 -0.10 -31.77
C THR A 448 22.40 0.69 -32.56
N THR A 449 21.35 0.00 -33.00
CA THR A 449 20.21 0.63 -33.69
C THR A 449 19.20 1.16 -32.67
N TYR A 450 18.85 2.43 -32.79
CA TYR A 450 17.88 3.12 -31.95
C TYR A 450 16.65 3.55 -32.74
N LEU A 451 15.51 3.53 -32.05
CA LEU A 451 14.21 3.93 -32.54
C LEU A 451 13.76 5.17 -31.76
N LEU A 452 13.71 6.33 -32.41
CA LEU A 452 13.06 7.50 -31.86
C LEU A 452 11.56 7.39 -32.13
N GLN A 453 10.76 7.35 -31.07
CA GLN A 453 9.30 7.28 -31.14
C GLN A 453 8.68 8.54 -30.54
N ARG A 454 7.54 8.95 -31.08
CA ARG A 454 6.69 10.03 -30.54
C ARG A 454 5.36 9.45 -30.05
N TRP A 455 4.87 9.98 -28.94
CA TRP A 455 3.53 9.66 -28.44
C TRP A 455 2.46 10.44 -29.20
N ASP A 456 1.48 9.73 -29.75
CA ASP A 456 0.31 10.30 -30.44
C ASP A 456 -0.93 9.43 -30.16
N GLY A 457 -1.20 9.20 -28.87
CA GLY A 457 -2.14 8.17 -28.37
C GLY A 457 -1.60 6.73 -28.48
N ARG A 458 -0.51 6.55 -29.21
CA ARG A 458 0.35 5.36 -29.26
C ARG A 458 1.77 5.77 -29.65
N TRP A 459 2.75 4.91 -29.38
CA TRP A 459 4.11 5.13 -29.86
C TRP A 459 4.17 4.98 -31.38
N THR A 460 4.62 6.04 -32.07
CA THR A 460 4.80 6.08 -33.52
C THR A 460 6.27 6.35 -33.83
N LEU A 461 6.86 5.56 -34.73
CA LEU A 461 8.25 5.75 -35.17
C LEU A 461 8.41 7.11 -35.85
N VAL A 462 9.36 7.90 -35.38
CA VAL A 462 9.81 9.15 -36.02
C VAL A 462 11.01 8.84 -36.92
N GLU A 463 12.01 8.17 -36.35
CA GLU A 463 13.27 7.89 -37.03
C GLU A 463 13.93 6.62 -36.46
N GLU A 464 14.62 5.87 -37.32
CA GLU A 464 15.48 4.74 -36.96
C GLU A 464 16.90 5.07 -37.41
N PHE A 465 17.88 4.92 -36.53
CA PHE A 465 19.28 5.24 -36.83
C PHE A 465 20.24 4.30 -36.11
N VAL A 466 21.46 4.19 -36.63
CA VAL A 466 22.56 3.47 -35.97
C VAL A 466 23.45 4.49 -35.27
N ALA A 467 23.64 4.34 -33.96
CA ALA A 467 24.49 5.24 -33.20
C ALA A 467 25.95 5.12 -33.69
N GLY A 468 26.55 6.26 -34.04
CA GLY A 468 27.96 6.37 -34.42
C GLY A 468 28.85 6.87 -33.29
N LEU A 469 30.07 7.30 -33.62
CA LEU A 469 30.99 7.97 -32.68
C LEU A 469 30.67 9.46 -32.47
N GLU A 470 29.84 10.05 -33.33
CA GLU A 470 29.45 11.47 -33.30
C GLU A 470 28.15 11.68 -32.52
N THR A 471 27.97 12.90 -32.00
CA THR A 471 26.72 13.32 -31.34
C THR A 471 25.59 13.35 -32.37
N LEU A 472 24.56 12.53 -32.16
CA LEU A 472 23.40 12.49 -33.03
C LEU A 472 22.44 13.63 -32.71
N SER A 473 21.89 14.28 -33.74
CA SER A 473 20.91 15.35 -33.59
C SER A 473 19.63 15.05 -34.36
N PHE A 474 18.49 15.31 -33.72
CA PHE A 474 17.18 15.28 -34.35
C PHE A 474 16.79 16.69 -34.80
N GLU A 475 16.24 16.81 -36.00
CA GLU A 475 15.76 18.09 -36.53
C GLU A 475 14.23 18.16 -36.52
N SER A 476 13.70 19.36 -36.30
CA SER A 476 12.28 19.67 -36.45
C SER A 476 11.31 18.86 -35.56
N LEU A 477 11.74 18.50 -34.35
CA LEU A 477 10.89 17.85 -33.35
C LEU A 477 10.01 18.87 -32.62
N PRO A 478 8.67 18.69 -32.55
CA PRO A 478 7.80 19.55 -31.74
C PRO A 478 8.19 19.57 -30.24
N SER A 479 8.26 20.75 -29.62
CA SER A 479 8.63 20.90 -28.21
C SER A 479 7.57 20.40 -27.21
N GLU A 480 6.28 20.54 -27.53
CA GLU A 480 5.16 20.06 -26.69
C GLU A 480 4.79 18.59 -26.95
N ALA A 481 5.76 17.76 -27.34
CA ALA A 481 5.54 16.35 -27.62
C ALA A 481 6.35 15.46 -26.65
N LEU A 482 5.84 14.25 -26.43
CA LEU A 482 6.52 13.23 -25.65
C LEU A 482 7.23 12.26 -26.58
N TYR A 483 8.50 11.97 -26.26
CA TYR A 483 9.36 11.11 -27.04
C TYR A 483 9.88 9.94 -26.21
N TRP A 484 10.26 8.89 -26.91
CA TRP A 484 10.93 7.72 -26.33
C TRP A 484 12.01 7.23 -27.29
N LEU A 485 13.24 7.18 -26.81
CA LEU A 485 14.39 6.72 -27.59
C LEU A 485 14.84 5.36 -27.05
N VAL A 486 14.66 4.32 -27.85
CA VAL A 486 14.77 2.92 -27.40
C VAL A 486 15.73 2.17 -28.32
N ALA A 487 16.67 1.41 -27.76
CA ALA A 487 17.47 0.48 -28.55
C ALA A 487 16.58 -0.68 -29.03
N LYS A 488 16.75 -1.09 -30.30
CA LYS A 488 15.87 -2.05 -30.98
C LYS A 488 15.76 -3.41 -30.26
N GLU A 489 16.83 -3.83 -29.62
CA GLU A 489 16.95 -5.12 -28.91
C GLU A 489 17.03 -4.94 -27.38
N SER A 490 16.68 -3.76 -26.85
CA SER A 490 16.72 -3.52 -25.41
C SER A 490 15.49 -4.10 -24.70
N ARG A 491 15.57 -4.12 -23.37
CA ARG A 491 14.42 -4.41 -22.50
C ARG A 491 13.39 -3.28 -22.46
N ARG A 492 13.57 -2.21 -23.23
CA ARG A 492 12.69 -1.03 -23.29
C ARG A 492 12.51 -0.35 -21.92
N LEU A 493 13.61 -0.18 -21.19
CA LEU A 493 13.66 0.49 -19.88
C LEU A 493 14.14 1.95 -19.99
N GLU A 494 14.39 2.43 -21.21
CA GLU A 494 14.78 3.81 -21.48
C GLU A 494 13.64 4.77 -21.10
N ARG A 495 13.99 5.96 -20.60
CA ARG A 495 13.01 6.92 -20.10
C ARG A 495 12.40 7.76 -21.21
N ILE A 496 11.15 8.14 -21.01
CA ILE A 496 10.46 9.12 -21.86
C ILE A 496 11.03 10.52 -21.61
N PHE A 497 10.97 11.38 -22.62
CA PHE A 497 11.46 12.76 -22.50
C PHE A 497 10.63 13.75 -23.31
N THR A 498 10.68 15.00 -22.89
CA THR A 498 10.23 16.17 -23.68
C THR A 498 11.44 16.99 -24.11
N LEU A 499 11.22 17.98 -24.97
CA LEU A 499 12.25 18.93 -25.38
C LEU A 499 11.98 20.30 -24.76
N ASP A 500 12.94 20.80 -23.98
CA ASP A 500 12.92 22.12 -23.36
C ASP A 500 14.09 22.93 -23.94
N ASP A 501 13.79 23.93 -24.77
CA ASP A 501 14.79 24.72 -25.53
C ASP A 501 15.85 23.87 -26.26
N GLY A 502 15.41 22.74 -26.85
CA GLY A 502 16.28 21.80 -27.58
C GLY A 502 17.07 20.82 -26.69
N HIS A 503 16.91 20.91 -25.38
CA HIS A 503 17.48 19.96 -24.43
C HIS A 503 16.46 18.87 -24.06
N GLN A 504 16.92 17.62 -24.02
CA GLN A 504 16.08 16.53 -23.54
C GLN A 504 15.86 16.67 -22.03
N ARG A 505 14.60 16.61 -21.62
CA ARG A 505 14.21 16.53 -20.22
C ARG A 505 13.49 15.21 -20.00
N PHE A 506 14.13 14.32 -19.23
CA PHE A 506 13.61 12.98 -18.95
C PHE A 506 12.55 13.02 -17.85
N TRP A 507 11.60 12.09 -17.96
CA TRP A 507 10.49 11.92 -17.03
C TRP A 507 10.39 10.50 -16.54
#